data_AF-A0A8T5LN63-F1
#
_entry.id   AF-A0A8T5LN63-F1
#
_cell.length_a   1.000
_cell.length_b   1.000
_cell.length_c   1.000
_cell.angle_alpha   90.00
_cell.angle_beta   90.00
_cell.angle_gamma   90.00
#
_symmetry.space_group_name_H-M   'P 1'
#
loop_
_entity.id
_entity.type
_entity.pdbx_description
1 polymer ?
#
loop_
_entity_poly.entity_id
_entity_poly.type
_entity_poly.pdbx_seq_one_letter_code
_entity_poly.pdbx_strand_id
1 'polypeptide(L)' 'MLKCKKCQSSKIKTRTNYSHGKKSSSTTNVTCKDCGSTEMESPPKYNNRRNKNK' A
#
# COMPACT_ATOMS: atom_id res chain seq x y z
N MET A 1 2.80 10.09 -8.24
CA MET A 1 1.81 9.18 -8.87
C MET A 1 2.37 7.78 -8.87
N LEU A 2 1.63 6.79 -8.34
CA LEU A 2 2.02 5.38 -8.40
C LEU A 2 2.06 4.94 -9.88
N LYS A 3 3.17 4.33 -10.29
CA LYS A 3 3.37 3.73 -11.63
C LYS A 3 3.82 2.29 -11.44
N CYS A 4 3.36 1.40 -12.31
CA CYS A 4 3.72 0.00 -12.19
C CYS A 4 5.15 -0.18 -12.67
N LYS A 5 5.94 -0.94 -11.91
CA LYS A 5 7.37 -1.13 -12.21
C LYS A 5 7.62 -1.92 -13.50
N LYS A 6 6.69 -2.80 -13.91
CA LYS A 6 6.82 -3.55 -15.17
C LYS A 6 6.38 -2.75 -16.39
N CYS A 7 5.13 -2.29 -16.38
CA CYS A 7 4.45 -1.71 -17.54
C CYS A 7 4.68 -0.18 -17.64
N GLN A 8 5.21 0.47 -16.60
CA GLN A 8 5.22 1.93 -16.38
C GLN A 8 3.85 2.62 -16.49
N SER A 9 2.77 1.84 -16.67
CA SER A 9 1.41 2.33 -16.77
C SER A 9 0.97 2.98 -15.47
N SER A 10 0.24 4.07 -15.63
CA SER A 10 -0.45 4.79 -14.56
C SER A 10 -1.83 4.18 -14.24
N LYS A 11 -2.30 3.21 -15.02
CA LYS A 11 -3.57 2.50 -14.80
C LYS A 11 -3.43 1.47 -13.66
N ILE A 12 -3.41 1.97 -12.43
CA ILE A 12 -3.22 1.14 -11.23
C ILE A 12 -4.51 1.07 -10.41
N LYS A 13 -4.82 -0.12 -9.92
CA LYS A 13 -5.90 -0.37 -8.97
C LYS A 13 -5.29 -0.68 -7.61
N THR A 14 -5.59 0.14 -6.61
CA THR A 14 -5.17 -0.10 -5.22
C THR A 14 -6.33 -0.65 -4.41
N ARG A 15 -6.09 -1.69 -3.62
CA ARG A 15 -7.06 -2.28 -2.70
C ARG A 15 -6.43 -2.48 -1.32
N THR A 16 -6.87 -1.68 -0.36
CA THR A 16 -6.46 -1.82 1.04
C THR A 16 -7.35 -2.85 1.73
N ASN A 17 -6.74 -3.90 2.26
CA ASN A 17 -7.40 -4.90 3.08
C ASN A 17 -7.03 -4.68 4.55
N TYR A 18 -8.03 -4.52 5.39
CA TYR A 18 -7.86 -4.39 6.83
C TYR A 18 -8.03 -5.75 7.50
N SER A 19 -6.97 -6.26 8.13
CA SER A 19 -7.06 -7.51 8.89
C SER A 19 -7.89 -7.27 10.16
N HIS A 20 -9.08 -7.86 10.24
CA HIS A 20 -9.95 -7.85 11.44
C HIS A 20 -10.16 -6.47 12.09
N GLY A 21 -10.39 -5.42 11.27
CA GLY A 21 -10.63 -4.06 11.78
C GLY A 21 -9.42 -3.37 12.43
N LYS A 22 -8.24 -4.02 12.47
CA LYS A 22 -7.02 -3.42 12.99
C LYS A 22 -6.34 -2.58 11.90
N LYS A 23 -6.52 -1.27 11.96
CA LYS A 23 -5.85 -0.28 11.07
C LYS A 23 -4.33 -0.45 11.04
N SER A 24 -3.72 -0.95 12.11
CA SER A 24 -2.27 -1.18 12.22
C SER A 24 -1.73 -2.30 11.32
N SER A 25 -2.60 -3.16 10.77
CA SER A 25 -2.22 -4.26 9.89
C SER A 25 -3.05 -4.21 8.59
N SER A 26 -2.99 -3.06 7.91
CA SER A 26 -3.66 -2.82 6.64
C SER A 26 -2.75 -3.10 5.46
N THR A 27 -2.95 -4.21 4.75
CA THR A 27 -2.16 -4.52 3.54
C THR A 27 -2.75 -3.81 2.33
N THR A 28 -1.93 -3.10 1.55
CA THR A 28 -2.38 -2.45 0.32
C THR A 28 -1.90 -3.26 -0.89
N ASN A 29 -2.84 -3.84 -1.64
CA ASN A 29 -2.54 -4.51 -2.89
C ASN A 29 -2.62 -3.51 -4.04
N VAL A 30 -1.60 -3.49 -4.90
CA VAL A 30 -1.44 -2.56 -6.01
C VAL A 30 -1.36 -3.37 -7.30
N THR A 31 -2.36 -3.26 -8.18
CA THR A 31 -2.44 -4.04 -9.43
C THR A 31 -2.37 -3.13 -10.66
N CYS A 32 -1.42 -3.36 -11.60
CA CYS A 32 -1.42 -2.75 -12.94
C CYS A 32 -2.55 -3.39 -13.77
N LYS A 33 -3.51 -2.59 -14.24
CA LYS A 33 -4.56 -3.08 -15.15
C LYS A 33 -4.05 -3.41 -16.55
N ASP A 34 -2.88 -2.88 -16.91
CA ASP A 34 -2.31 -3.00 -18.25
C ASP A 34 -1.57 -4.33 -18.44
N CYS A 35 -0.69 -4.69 -17.49
CA CYS A 35 0.08 -5.94 -17.53
C CYS A 35 -0.33 -6.97 -16.47
N GLY A 36 -1.36 -6.70 -15.68
CA GLY A 36 -1.85 -7.60 -14.63
C GLY A 36 -0.90 -7.79 -13.43
N SER A 37 0.21 -7.07 -13.36
CA SER A 37 1.18 -7.22 -12.27
C SER A 37 0.60 -6.73 -10.95
N THR A 38 0.74 -7.53 -9.89
CA THR A 38 0.27 -7.19 -8.54
C THR A 38 1.45 -7.08 -7.59
N GLU A 39 1.57 -5.95 -6.91
CA GLU A 39 2.55 -5.69 -5.86
C GLU A 39 1.82 -5.51 -4.52
N MET A 40 2.35 -6.10 -3.45
CA MET A 40 1.77 -5.96 -2.12
C MET A 40 2.59 -4.93 -1.33
N GLU A 41 2.03 -3.76 -1.11
CA GLU A 41 2.61 -2.77 -0.20
C GLU A 41 2.10 -3.04 1.21
N SER A 42 3.05 -3.30 2.11
CA SER A 42 2.77 -3.25 3.54
C SER A 42 2.27 -1.85 3.90
N PRO A 43 1.38 -1.71 4.90
CA PRO A 43 1.02 -0.39 5.38
C PRO A 43 2.30 0.37 5.71
N PRO A 44 2.35 1.70 5.45
CA PRO A 44 3.44 2.48 6.00
C PRO A 44 3.47 2.17 7.50
N LYS A 45 4.61 1.67 7.99
CA LYS A 45 4.85 1.60 9.43
C LYS A 45 4.65 3.03 9.90
N TYR A 46 3.51 3.30 10.52
CA TYR A 46 3.31 4.52 11.27
C TYR A 46 4.37 4.42 12.36
N ASN A 47 5.53 5.04 12.11
CA ASN A 47 6.53 5.23 13.13
C ASN A 47 5.83 6.10 14.17
N ASN A 48 5.27 5.45 15.20
CA ASN A 48 4.91 6.08 16.45
C ASN A 48 6.22 6.60 17.06
N ARG A 49 6.76 7.68 16.51
CA ARG A 49 7.59 8.62 17.28
C ARG A 49 6.63 9.29 18.25
N ARG A 50 6.21 8.53 19.28
CA ARG A 50 5.61 9.10 20.48
C ARG A 50 6.74 9.92 21.08
N ASN A 51 6.66 11.22 20.81
CA ASN A 51 7.60 12.21 21.28
C ASN A 51 7.64 12.10 22.81
N LYS A 52 8.66 11.43 23.35
CA LYS A 52 9.07 11.57 24.75
C LYS A 52 9.59 12.99 24.85
N ASN A 53 8.72 13.94 25.19
CA ASN A 53 9.02 15.17 25.90
C ASN A 53 7.75 16.02 25.99
N LYS A 54 7.03 15.86 27.10
CA LYS A 54 6.50 17.00 27.84
C LYS A 54 6.30 16.60 29.29
#